data_AF-A0A9D9WZI4-F1
#
_entry.id   AF-A0A9D9WZI4-F1
#
_cell.length_a   1.000
_cell.length_b   1.000
_cell.length_c   1.000
_cell.angle_alpha   90.00
_cell.angle_beta   90.00
_cell.angle_gamma   90.00
#
_symmetry.space_group_name_H-M   'P 1'
#
loop_
_entity.id
_entity.type
_entity.pdbx_description
1 polymer ?
#
loop_
_entity_poly.entity_id
_entity_poly.type
_entity_poly.pdbx_seq_one_letter_code
_entity_poly.pdbx_strand_id
1 'polypeptide(L)' 'MTEFRDLIANAEETKFNEAASKTNQASWATLISNINAHNAYHAGQILLLRKLQGSWDRSKGVS' A
#
# COMPACT_ATOMS: atom_id res chain seq x y z
N MET A 1 -13.00 -3.16 -1.73
CA MET A 1 -11.61 -3.60 -1.41
C MET A 1 -11.23 -4.89 -2.13
N THR A 2 -12.15 -5.82 -2.35
CA THR A 2 -11.95 -7.01 -3.21
C THR A 2 -11.66 -6.62 -4.66
N GLU A 3 -12.47 -5.73 -5.23
CA GLU A 3 -12.38 -5.35 -6.65
C GLU A 3 -10.97 -4.91 -7.10
N PHE A 4 -10.31 -3.98 -6.41
CA PHE A 4 -8.93 -3.58 -6.75
C PHE A 4 -7.89 -4.72 -6.65
N ARG A 5 -8.02 -5.58 -5.63
CA ARG A 5 -7.13 -6.72 -5.46
C ARG A 5 -7.34 -7.75 -6.56
N ASP A 6 -8.59 -8.00 -6.92
CA ASP A 6 -8.97 -8.92 -7.99
C ASP A 6 -8.48 -8.40 -9.35
N LEU A 7 -8.55 -7.09 -9.59
CA LEU A 7 -8.00 -6.45 -10.80
C LEU A 7 -6.48 -6.63 -10.90
N ILE A 8 -5.74 -6.44 -9.81
CA ILE A 8 -4.28 -6.66 -9.81
C ILE A 8 -3.96 -8.13 -10.04
N ALA A 9 -4.68 -9.04 -9.36
CA ALA A 9 -4.41 -10.48 -9.41
C ALA A 9 -4.66 -11.08 -10.80
N ASN A 10 -5.60 -10.51 -11.56
CA ASN A 10 -5.96 -10.99 -12.90
C ASN A 10 -5.41 -10.09 -14.04
N ALA A 11 -4.56 -9.12 -13.73
CA ALA A 11 -3.97 -8.27 -14.75
C ALA A 11 -2.87 -9.01 -15.52
N GLU A 12 -2.87 -8.84 -16.84
CA GLU A 12 -1.74 -9.22 -17.69
C GLU A 12 -0.48 -8.46 -17.27
N GLU A 13 0.69 -9.11 -17.27
CA GLU A 13 1.93 -8.46 -16.79
C GLU A 13 2.28 -7.17 -17.55
N THR A 14 1.97 -7.13 -18.84
CA THR A 14 2.20 -5.95 -19.69
C THR A 14 1.49 -4.71 -19.17
N LYS A 15 0.35 -4.87 -18.48
CA LYS A 15 -0.42 -3.77 -17.91
C LYS A 15 0.38 -2.97 -16.90
N PHE A 16 1.27 -3.62 -16.15
CA PHE A 16 2.10 -2.97 -15.14
C PHE A 16 3.14 -2.01 -15.75
N ASN A 17 3.48 -2.19 -17.03
CA ASN A 17 4.41 -1.33 -17.76
C ASN A 17 3.72 -0.14 -18.44
N GLU A 18 2.39 -0.17 -18.57
CA GLU A 18 1.63 0.94 -19.14
C GLU A 18 1.54 2.13 -18.18
N ALA A 19 1.42 3.33 -18.73
CA ALA A 19 1.15 4.54 -17.96
C ALA A 19 -0.18 4.43 -17.19
N ALA A 20 -0.16 4.83 -15.93
CA ALA A 20 -1.32 4.74 -15.06
C ALA A 20 -2.45 5.72 -15.45
N SER A 21 -2.10 6.86 -16.03
CA SER A 21 -3.08 7.78 -16.62
C SER A 21 -2.46 8.67 -17.71
N LYS A 22 -3.30 9.40 -18.46
CA LYS A 22 -2.83 10.39 -19.44
C LYS A 22 -2.05 11.55 -18.81
N THR A 23 -2.36 11.88 -17.56
CA THR A 23 -1.74 12.98 -16.81
C THR A 23 -0.59 12.53 -15.92
N ASN A 24 -0.52 11.24 -15.58
CA ASN A 24 0.56 10.64 -14.81
C ASN A 24 1.21 9.53 -15.64
N GLN A 25 2.37 9.87 -16.21
CA GLN A 25 3.15 8.98 -17.07
C GLN A 25 3.91 7.88 -16.29
N ALA A 26 3.81 7.86 -14.95
CA ALA A 26 4.33 6.75 -14.17
C ALA A 26 3.59 5.45 -14.52
N SER A 27 4.33 4.34 -14.58
CA SER A 27 3.72 3.05 -14.86
C SER A 27 2.81 2.59 -13.72
N TRP A 28 1.86 1.68 -14.01
CA TRP A 28 1.04 1.05 -12.99
C TRP A 28 1.88 0.37 -11.89
N ALA A 29 3.00 -0.28 -12.26
CA ALA A 29 3.95 -0.83 -11.28
C ALA A 29 4.46 0.23 -10.31
N THR A 30 4.90 1.38 -10.84
CA THR A 30 5.43 2.49 -10.04
C THR A 30 4.36 3.04 -9.10
N LEU A 31 3.15 3.26 -9.62
CA LEU A 31 2.05 3.81 -8.83
C LEU A 31 1.66 2.88 -7.68
N ILE A 32 1.50 1.58 -7.95
CA ILE A 32 1.14 0.58 -6.93
C ILE A 32 2.24 0.47 -5.86
N SER A 33 3.51 0.46 -6.28
CA SER A 33 4.66 0.47 -5.36
C SER A 33 4.63 1.69 -4.43
N ASN A 34 4.40 2.88 -4.99
CA ASN A 34 4.33 4.12 -4.22
C ASN A 34 3.17 4.11 -3.20
N ILE A 35 2.00 3.59 -3.58
CA ILE A 35 0.86 3.44 -2.67
C ILE A 35 1.22 2.51 -1.50
N ASN A 36 1.88 1.37 -1.78
CA ASN A 36 2.31 0.45 -0.74
C ASN A 36 3.34 1.07 0.21
N ALA A 37 4.34 1.78 -0.34
CA ALA A 37 5.34 2.48 0.46
C ALA A 37 4.71 3.57 1.35
N HIS A 38 3.80 4.36 0.80
CA HIS A 38 3.06 5.39 1.52
C HIS A 38 2.23 4.78 2.67
N ASN A 39 1.50 3.70 2.40
CA ASN A 39 0.71 3.00 3.41
C ASN A 39 1.59 2.42 4.52
N ALA A 40 2.73 1.81 4.18
CA ALA A 40 3.67 1.28 5.16
C ALA A 40 4.25 2.39 6.05
N TYR A 41 4.61 3.52 5.46
CA TYR A 41 5.11 4.70 6.18
C TYR A 41 4.08 5.20 7.21
N HIS A 42 2.84 5.46 6.78
CA HIS A 42 1.80 5.94 7.68
C HIS A 42 1.35 4.88 8.69
N ALA A 43 1.35 3.59 8.33
CA ALA A 43 1.12 2.51 9.28
C ALA A 43 2.18 2.53 10.40
N GLY A 44 3.45 2.74 10.06
CA GLY A 44 4.53 2.91 11.04
C GLY A 44 4.30 4.09 11.98
N GLN A 45 3.86 5.23 11.46
CA GLN A 45 3.50 6.40 12.28
C GLN A 45 2.33 6.11 13.23
N ILE A 46 1.27 5.44 12.75
CA ILE A 46 0.12 5.05 13.58
C ILE A 46 0.57 4.11 14.70
N LEU A 47 1.42 3.13 14.39
CA LEU A 47 1.96 2.21 15.38
C LEU A 47 2.78 2.94 16.45
N LEU A 48 3.63 3.88 16.05
CA LEU A 48 4.39 4.72 16.97
C LEU A 48 3.46 5.51 17.90
N LEU A 49 2.44 6.18 17.35
CA LEU A 49 1.48 6.94 18.14
C LEU A 49 0.72 6.06 19.14
N ARG A 50 0.25 4.87 18.72
CA ARG A 50 -0.42 3.91 19.62
C ARG A 50 0.49 3.44 20.76
N LYS A 51 1.77 3.21 20.47
CA LYS A 51 2.77 2.87 21.50
C LYS A 51 2.97 4.03 22.48
N LEU A 52 3.10 5.26 22.00
CA LEU A 52 3.27 6.45 22.85
C LEU A 52 2.03 6.75 23.70
N GLN A 53 0.83 6.47 23.19
CA GLN A 53 -0.44 6.67 23.91
C GLN A 53 -0.77 5.53 24.90
N GLY A 54 0.01 4.45 24.93
CA GLY A 54 -0.29 3.27 25.75
C GLY A 54 -1.51 2.46 25.26
N SER A 55 -2.04 2.75 24.06
CA SER A 55 -3.18 2.04 23.45
C SER A 55 -2.77 0.80 22.66
N TRP A 56 -1.47 0.46 22.67
CA TRP A 56 -0.93 -0.73 22.02
C TRP A 56 -0.92 -1.94 22.96
N ASP A 57 -1.77 -2.92 22.67
CA ASP A 57 -1.73 -4.24 23.31
C ASP A 57 -0.59 -5.07 22.73
N ARG A 58 0.49 -5.22 23.51
CA ARG A 58 1.67 -6.00 23.12
C ARG A 58 1.36 -7.48 22.89
N SER A 59 0.33 -8.04 23.51
CA SER A 59 -0.06 -9.45 23.32
C SER A 59 -0.69 -9.73 21.96
N LYS A 60 -1.19 -8.67 21.29
CA LYS A 60 -1.77 -8.74 19.94
C LYS A 60 -0.84 -8.22 18.85
N GLY A 61 0.36 -7.78 19.23
CA GLY A 61 1.39 -7.35 18.30
C GLY A 61 2.27 -8.51 17.85
N VAL A 62 2.81 -8.41 16.63
CA VAL A 62 3.93 -9.26 16.19
C VAL A 62 5.14 -8.86 17.04
N SER A 63 5.65 -9.79 17.85
CA SER A 63 6.80 -9.61 18.76
C SER A 63 8.11 -9.48 18.00
#